data_AF-A0A4R2GRP1-F1
#
_entry.id   AF-A0A4R2GRP1-F1
#
_cell.length_a   1.000
_cell.length_b   1.000
_cell.length_c   1.000
_cell.angle_alpha   90.00
_cell.angle_beta   90.00
_cell.angle_gamma   90.00
#
_symmetry.space_group_name_H-M   'P 1'
#
loop_
_entity.id
_entity.type
_entity.pdbx_description
1 polymer ?
#
loop_
_entity_poly.entity_id
_entity_poly.type
_entity_poly.pdbx_seq_one_letter_code
_entity_poly.pdbx_strand_id
1 'polypeptide(L)'
;MKKTPFIAAALAVAFAAPAFAADRHFECPAIKAGEEPAAVKDLRLSFGKEDPLNVPDALNAAVDRLRKDGANRTLVIDNLISAYCPVVAANSALTDQQKVARVQRFATIVVPLVYGLESAEEIILNVPLPPAVIDAVNEKARAVKISPEEWAAGAVERALGGK
;
A
#
# COMPACT_ATOMS: atom_id res chain seq x y z
N MET A 1 -32.31 4.05 72.94
CA MET A 1 -30.86 4.23 73.20
C MET A 1 -30.08 3.34 72.24
N LYS A 2 -29.14 3.92 71.45
CA LYS A 2 -27.88 3.33 70.90
C LYS A 2 -27.99 1.97 70.15
N LYS A 3 -27.51 1.74 68.93
CA LYS A 3 -26.50 2.35 68.04
C LYS A 3 -26.73 1.79 66.62
N THR A 4 -26.57 2.60 65.59
CA THR A 4 -26.33 2.16 64.21
C THR A 4 -24.91 1.62 64.05
N PRO A 5 -24.69 0.58 63.23
CA PRO A 5 -23.42 0.41 62.55
C PRO A 5 -23.57 0.50 61.03
N PHE A 6 -22.72 1.36 60.48
CA PHE A 6 -22.29 1.44 59.09
C PHE A 6 -22.05 0.06 58.46
N ILE A 7 -22.60 -0.19 57.27
CA ILE A 7 -22.08 -1.23 56.36
C ILE A 7 -21.58 -0.52 55.11
N ALA A 8 -20.28 -0.61 54.92
CA ALA A 8 -19.50 0.04 53.88
C ALA A 8 -19.80 -0.53 52.49
N ALA A 9 -19.95 0.38 51.53
CA ALA A 9 -19.90 0.08 50.11
C ALA A 9 -18.47 -0.32 49.72
N ALA A 10 -18.26 -1.59 49.38
CA ALA A 10 -17.03 -2.03 48.72
C ALA A 10 -17.20 -1.87 47.20
N LEU A 11 -16.83 -0.70 46.68
CA LEU A 11 -16.65 -0.49 45.24
C LEU A 11 -15.39 -1.25 44.83
N ALA A 12 -15.56 -2.42 44.20
CA ALA A 12 -14.46 -3.12 43.55
C ALA A 12 -14.02 -2.33 42.31
N VAL A 13 -12.97 -1.52 42.46
CA VAL A 13 -12.26 -0.92 41.33
C VAL A 13 -11.54 -2.06 40.62
N ALA A 14 -12.15 -2.60 39.58
CA ALA A 14 -11.45 -3.42 38.61
C ALA A 14 -10.37 -2.56 37.97
N PHE A 15 -9.11 -2.81 38.35
CA PHE A 15 -7.95 -2.30 37.63
C PHE A 15 -8.01 -2.89 36.21
N ALA A 16 -8.59 -2.14 35.28
CA ALA A 16 -8.31 -2.35 33.86
C ALA A 16 -6.83 -2.03 33.67
N ALA A 17 -5.98 -3.06 33.70
CA ALA A 17 -4.61 -2.90 33.25
C ALA A 17 -4.67 -2.32 31.83
N PRO A 18 -3.99 -1.20 31.56
CA PRO A 18 -3.98 -0.69 30.21
C PRO A 18 -3.27 -1.72 29.34
N ALA A 19 -3.93 -2.16 28.27
CA ALA A 19 -3.34 -2.99 27.24
C ALA A 19 -2.34 -2.15 26.43
N PHE A 20 -1.24 -1.72 27.08
CA PHE A 20 -0.12 -1.13 26.39
C PHE A 20 0.75 -2.25 25.85
N ALA A 21 0.72 -2.36 24.52
CA ALA A 21 1.68 -3.06 23.67
C ALA A 21 1.99 -4.51 24.09
N ALA A 22 1.24 -5.45 23.50
CA ALA A 22 1.90 -6.68 23.08
C ALA A 22 3.16 -6.30 22.29
N ASP A 23 4.28 -6.98 22.53
CA ASP A 23 5.46 -6.95 21.66
C ASP A 23 5.01 -7.35 20.25
N ARG A 24 4.54 -6.38 19.47
CA ARG A 24 3.99 -6.61 18.12
C ARG A 24 5.16 -6.74 17.17
N HIS A 25 5.75 -7.92 17.16
CA HIS A 25 6.63 -8.30 16.07
C HIS A 25 5.88 -8.17 14.74
N PHE A 26 6.55 -7.61 13.75
CA PHE A 26 5.97 -7.49 12.42
C PHE A 26 5.77 -8.88 11.81
N GLU A 27 4.53 -9.25 11.53
CA GLU A 27 4.17 -10.54 10.94
C GLU A 27 3.56 -10.36 9.55
N CYS A 28 3.88 -11.30 8.66
CA CYS A 28 3.28 -11.39 7.33
C CYS A 28 2.32 -12.57 7.27
N PRO A 29 1.21 -12.45 6.51
CA PRO A 29 0.37 -13.60 6.21
C PRO A 29 1.22 -14.68 5.54
N ALA A 30 1.14 -15.91 6.05
CA ALA A 30 1.84 -17.04 5.44
C ALA A 30 1.09 -17.48 4.18
N ILE A 31 1.74 -17.41 3.02
CA ILE A 31 1.32 -18.19 1.85
C ILE A 31 1.82 -19.61 2.05
N LYS A 32 0.94 -20.61 1.96
CA LYS A 32 1.36 -22.01 2.05
C LYS A 32 2.31 -22.35 0.89
N ALA A 33 3.40 -23.03 1.20
CA ALA A 33 4.35 -23.48 0.18
C ALA A 33 3.64 -24.39 -0.82
N GLY A 34 3.74 -24.07 -2.12
CA GLY A 34 3.07 -24.80 -3.21
C GLY A 34 1.73 -24.23 -3.65
N GLU A 35 1.15 -23.28 -2.89
CA GLU A 35 -0.06 -22.53 -3.28
C GLU A 35 0.25 -21.12 -3.79
N GLU A 36 1.53 -20.70 -3.76
CA GLU A 36 1.96 -19.38 -4.26
C GLU A 36 1.82 -19.31 -5.80
N PRO A 37 1.02 -18.38 -6.35
CA PRO A 37 0.93 -18.19 -7.79
C PRO A 37 2.30 -17.84 -8.38
N ALA A 38 2.60 -18.35 -9.58
CA ALA A 38 3.89 -18.07 -10.23
C ALA A 38 4.12 -16.55 -10.42
N ALA A 39 3.06 -15.78 -10.71
CA ALA A 39 3.11 -14.32 -10.78
C ALA A 39 3.61 -13.66 -9.48
N VAL A 40 3.19 -14.17 -8.31
CA VAL A 40 3.61 -13.67 -6.99
C VAL A 40 5.07 -13.97 -6.73
N LYS A 41 5.51 -15.19 -7.07
CA LYS A 41 6.91 -15.60 -6.95
C LYS A 41 7.81 -14.75 -7.85
N ASP A 42 7.45 -14.56 -9.12
CA ASP A 42 8.22 -13.79 -10.09
C ASP A 42 8.31 -12.31 -9.69
N LEU A 43 7.20 -11.73 -9.22
CA LEU A 43 7.17 -10.38 -8.66
C LEU A 43 8.10 -10.24 -7.44
N ARG A 44 8.01 -11.20 -6.50
CA ARG A 44 8.84 -11.20 -5.28
C ARG A 44 10.33 -11.25 -5.61
N LEU A 45 10.74 -11.98 -6.65
CA LEU A 45 12.12 -12.03 -7.12
C LEU A 45 12.56 -10.72 -7.79
N SER A 46 11.63 -9.99 -8.41
CA SER A 46 11.90 -8.72 -9.09
C SER A 46 12.27 -7.59 -8.11
N PHE A 47 11.80 -7.67 -6.86
CA PHE A 47 12.09 -6.67 -5.83
C PHE A 47 13.58 -6.54 -5.45
N GLY A 48 14.41 -7.59 -5.66
CA GLY A 48 15.86 -7.51 -5.49
C GLY A 48 16.33 -6.81 -4.19
N LYS A 49 17.28 -5.86 -4.32
CA LYS A 49 17.71 -4.92 -3.26
C LYS A 49 17.09 -3.52 -3.42
N GLU A 50 16.32 -3.30 -4.49
CA GLU A 50 15.72 -2.01 -4.80
C GLU A 50 14.51 -1.76 -3.91
N ASP A 51 14.03 -0.51 -3.83
CA ASP A 51 12.72 -0.27 -3.21
C ASP A 51 11.67 -0.99 -4.05
N PRO A 52 10.84 -1.88 -3.46
CA PRO A 52 9.84 -2.65 -4.21
C PRO A 52 8.78 -1.81 -4.93
N LEU A 53 8.76 -0.50 -4.66
CA LEU A 53 7.98 0.49 -5.40
C LEU A 53 8.60 0.90 -6.75
N ASN A 54 9.83 0.47 -7.05
CA ASN A 54 10.58 0.87 -8.25
C ASN A 54 10.54 -0.16 -9.38
N VAL A 55 9.69 -1.19 -9.30
CA VAL A 55 9.54 -2.22 -10.35
C VAL A 55 8.14 -2.19 -11.02
N PRO A 56 7.73 -1.05 -11.62
CA PRO A 56 6.37 -0.89 -12.16
C PRO A 56 6.01 -1.92 -13.24
N ASP A 57 6.97 -2.29 -14.10
CA ASP A 57 6.73 -3.28 -15.16
C ASP A 57 6.46 -4.68 -14.59
N ALA A 58 7.19 -5.07 -13.54
CA ALA A 58 6.98 -6.34 -12.85
C ALA A 58 5.63 -6.36 -12.12
N LEU A 59 5.23 -5.23 -11.52
CA LEU A 59 3.90 -5.08 -10.90
C LEU A 59 2.79 -5.25 -11.94
N ASN A 60 2.87 -4.55 -13.07
CA ASN A 60 1.88 -4.63 -14.15
C ASN A 60 1.77 -6.06 -14.70
N ALA A 61 2.92 -6.69 -15.00
CA ALA A 61 2.95 -8.07 -15.48
C ALA A 61 2.34 -9.06 -14.47
N ALA A 62 2.57 -8.85 -13.17
CA ALA A 62 1.98 -9.68 -12.12
C ALA A 62 0.46 -9.49 -12.02
N VAL A 63 -0.02 -8.25 -12.10
CA VAL A 63 -1.47 -7.95 -12.14
C VAL A 63 -2.14 -8.65 -13.32
N ASP A 64 -1.58 -8.49 -14.53
CA ASP A 64 -2.13 -9.08 -15.74
C ASP A 64 -2.18 -10.60 -15.67
N ARG A 65 -1.11 -11.22 -15.17
CA ARG A 65 -1.04 -12.67 -15.05
C ARG A 65 -2.00 -13.21 -13.99
N LEU A 66 -2.08 -12.58 -12.81
CA LEU A 66 -3.03 -12.98 -11.77
C LEU A 66 -4.48 -12.91 -12.25
N ARG A 67 -4.84 -11.86 -13.00
CA ARG A 67 -6.17 -11.74 -13.61
C ARG A 67 -6.42 -12.80 -14.67
N LYS A 68 -5.44 -13.07 -15.54
CA LYS A 68 -5.52 -14.12 -16.55
C LYS A 68 -5.72 -15.51 -15.93
N ASP A 69 -5.15 -15.72 -14.75
CA ASP A 69 -5.33 -16.93 -13.94
C ASP A 69 -6.66 -16.95 -13.16
N GLY A 70 -7.52 -15.94 -13.34
CA GLY A 70 -8.88 -15.87 -12.80
C GLY A 70 -9.01 -15.19 -11.43
N ALA A 71 -7.95 -14.56 -10.91
CA ALA A 71 -8.02 -13.83 -9.65
C ALA A 71 -8.87 -12.57 -9.79
N ASN A 72 -9.85 -12.40 -8.89
CA ASN A 72 -10.59 -11.14 -8.77
C ASN A 72 -9.70 -10.04 -8.17
N ARG A 73 -10.14 -8.78 -8.25
CA ARG A 73 -9.40 -7.62 -7.74
C ARG A 73 -8.84 -7.78 -6.33
N THR A 74 -9.67 -8.24 -5.39
CA THR A 74 -9.26 -8.41 -3.99
C THR A 74 -8.13 -9.43 -3.90
N LEU A 75 -8.27 -10.56 -4.60
CA LEU A 75 -7.23 -11.58 -4.65
C LEU A 75 -5.95 -11.08 -5.34
N VAL A 76 -6.05 -10.25 -6.37
CA VAL A 76 -4.87 -9.63 -6.99
C VAL A 76 -4.15 -8.75 -5.97
N ILE A 77 -4.87 -7.84 -5.29
CA ILE A 77 -4.30 -6.95 -4.28
C ILE A 77 -3.65 -7.75 -3.15
N ASP A 78 -4.34 -8.76 -2.61
CA ASP A 78 -3.84 -9.61 -1.55
C ASP A 78 -2.56 -10.35 -1.97
N ASN A 79 -2.52 -10.86 -3.20
CA ASN A 79 -1.34 -11.52 -3.77
C ASN A 79 -0.15 -10.55 -3.92
N LEU A 80 -0.39 -9.32 -4.39
CA LEU A 80 0.67 -8.30 -4.50
C LEU A 80 1.23 -7.93 -3.12
N ILE A 81 0.37 -7.69 -2.13
CA ILE A 81 0.79 -7.37 -0.75
C ILE A 81 1.55 -8.56 -0.15
N SER A 82 1.07 -9.78 -0.38
CA SER A 82 1.71 -11.00 0.12
C SER A 82 3.06 -11.28 -0.55
N ALA A 83 3.29 -10.81 -1.78
CA ALA A 83 4.61 -10.83 -2.42
C ALA A 83 5.61 -9.91 -1.71
N TYR A 84 5.15 -8.71 -1.31
CA TYR A 84 6.01 -7.66 -0.75
C TYR A 84 6.26 -7.81 0.75
N CYS A 85 5.27 -8.25 1.52
CA CYS A 85 5.39 -8.33 2.98
C CYS A 85 6.64 -9.11 3.45
N PRO A 86 6.95 -10.31 2.92
CA PRO A 86 8.14 -11.06 3.30
C PRO A 86 9.46 -10.33 3.00
N VAL A 87 9.50 -9.51 1.95
CA VAL A 87 10.66 -8.67 1.60
C VAL A 87 10.89 -7.61 2.68
N VAL A 88 9.82 -6.98 3.16
CA VAL A 88 9.88 -6.00 4.25
C VAL A 88 10.22 -6.68 5.59
N ALA A 89 9.63 -7.84 5.86
CA ALA A 89 9.88 -8.61 7.08
C ALA A 89 11.35 -8.99 7.24
N ALA A 90 11.99 -9.40 6.13
CA ALA A 90 13.39 -9.81 6.08
C ALA A 90 14.39 -8.64 6.25
N ASN A 91 13.93 -7.38 6.18
CA ASN A 91 14.80 -6.23 6.34
C ASN A 91 15.08 -5.95 7.82
N SER A 92 16.26 -6.36 8.29
CA SER A 92 16.71 -6.17 9.69
C SER A 92 17.08 -4.73 10.03
N ALA A 93 17.22 -3.83 9.04
CA ALA A 93 17.50 -2.42 9.28
C ALA A 93 16.25 -1.60 9.63
N LEU A 94 15.05 -2.20 9.56
CA LEU A 94 13.78 -1.53 9.84
C LEU A 94 13.19 -1.97 11.18
N THR A 95 12.64 -1.02 11.93
CA THR A 95 11.78 -1.31 13.07
C THR A 95 10.44 -1.89 12.61
N ASP A 96 9.73 -2.59 13.48
CA ASP A 96 8.41 -3.14 13.15
C ASP A 96 7.43 -2.05 12.70
N GLN A 97 7.48 -0.86 13.32
CA GLN A 97 6.68 0.29 12.89
C GLN A 97 7.03 0.74 11.47
N GLN A 98 8.31 0.77 11.12
CA GLN A 98 8.75 1.13 9.76
C GLN A 98 8.33 0.07 8.74
N LYS A 99 8.33 -1.21 9.12
CA LYS A 99 7.85 -2.31 8.28
C LYS A 99 6.36 -2.17 7.99
N VAL A 100 5.55 -1.90 9.02
CA VAL A 100 4.10 -1.59 8.85
C VAL A 100 3.90 -0.42 7.90
N ALA A 101 4.60 0.70 8.13
CA ALA A 101 4.46 1.89 7.29
C ALA A 101 4.83 1.62 5.82
N ARG A 102 5.85 0.79 5.56
CA ARG A 102 6.23 0.41 4.19
C ARG A 102 5.17 -0.43 3.50
N VAL A 103 4.63 -1.45 4.16
CA VAL A 103 3.56 -2.28 3.57
C VAL A 103 2.30 -1.46 3.35
N GLN A 104 1.93 -0.57 4.27
CA GLN A 104 0.81 0.34 4.09
C GLN A 104 1.02 1.27 2.89
N ARG A 105 2.22 1.86 2.74
CA ARG A 105 2.55 2.67 1.57
C ARG A 105 2.43 1.87 0.27
N PHE A 106 2.89 0.63 0.25
CA PHE A 106 2.73 -0.25 -0.90
C PHE A 106 1.25 -0.50 -1.23
N ALA A 107 0.41 -0.75 -0.22
CA ALA A 107 -1.04 -0.89 -0.39
C ALA A 107 -1.67 0.36 -1.05
N THR A 108 -1.23 1.57 -0.67
CA THR A 108 -1.73 2.82 -1.30
C THR A 108 -1.37 2.96 -2.79
N ILE A 109 -0.42 2.17 -3.28
CA ILE A 109 0.03 2.19 -4.68
C ILE A 109 -0.65 1.07 -5.47
N VAL A 110 -0.69 -0.15 -4.91
CA VAL A 110 -1.25 -1.31 -5.64
C VAL A 110 -2.77 -1.30 -5.73
N VAL A 111 -3.48 -0.73 -4.75
CA VAL A 111 -4.93 -0.60 -4.81
C VAL A 111 -5.35 0.21 -6.05
N PRO A 112 -4.96 1.49 -6.22
CA PRO A 112 -5.36 2.26 -7.40
C PRO A 112 -4.83 1.66 -8.70
N LEU A 113 -3.67 0.99 -8.70
CA LEU A 113 -3.16 0.28 -9.87
C LEU A 113 -4.12 -0.84 -10.33
N VAL A 114 -4.54 -1.70 -9.40
CA VAL A 114 -5.43 -2.84 -9.70
C VAL A 114 -6.83 -2.37 -10.08
N TYR A 115 -7.29 -1.22 -9.61
CA TYR A 115 -8.56 -0.65 -10.04
C TYR A 115 -8.45 0.10 -11.38
N GLY A 116 -7.35 0.81 -11.63
CA GLY A 116 -7.11 1.57 -12.87
C GLY A 116 -6.89 0.69 -14.09
N LEU A 117 -6.21 -0.45 -13.93
CA LEU A 117 -5.97 -1.39 -15.04
C LEU A 117 -7.21 -2.19 -15.49
N GLU A 118 -8.38 -2.02 -14.85
CA GLU A 118 -9.65 -2.65 -15.27
C GLU A 118 -10.49 -1.73 -16.18
N SER A 119 -10.34 -0.42 -16.04
CA SER A 119 -10.90 0.52 -17.02
C SER A 119 -9.97 0.56 -18.22
N ALA A 120 -10.35 -0.12 -19.31
CA ALA A 120 -9.59 -0.17 -20.56
C ALA A 120 -9.38 1.20 -21.26
N GLU A 121 -9.65 2.31 -20.59
CA GLU A 121 -9.55 3.67 -21.12
C GLU A 121 -8.42 4.51 -20.48
N GLU A 122 -7.83 4.12 -19.33
CA GLU A 122 -6.84 4.99 -18.69
C GLU A 122 -5.81 4.24 -17.80
N ILE A 123 -4.51 4.39 -18.09
CA ILE A 123 -3.41 3.90 -17.24
C ILE A 123 -3.02 4.98 -16.23
N ILE A 124 -3.12 4.70 -14.93
CA ILE A 124 -2.77 5.64 -13.86
C ILE A 124 -1.28 5.54 -13.51
N LEU A 125 -0.51 6.58 -13.83
CA LEU A 125 0.90 6.73 -13.45
C LEU A 125 1.03 7.40 -12.07
N ASN A 126 1.33 6.64 -11.02
CA ASN A 126 1.54 7.19 -9.69
C ASN A 126 3.01 7.59 -9.46
N VAL A 127 3.38 8.79 -9.93
CA VAL A 127 4.75 9.32 -9.87
C VAL A 127 4.87 10.37 -8.77
N PRO A 128 5.71 10.18 -7.74
CA PRO A 128 5.97 11.23 -6.75
C PRO A 128 6.71 12.40 -7.41
N LEU A 129 6.10 13.58 -7.40
CA LEU A 129 6.68 14.80 -7.94
C LEU A 129 7.04 15.78 -6.81
N PRO A 130 8.18 16.50 -6.89
CA PRO A 130 8.51 17.57 -5.95
C PRO A 130 7.44 18.67 -5.94
N PRO A 131 7.20 19.37 -4.81
CA PRO A 131 6.21 20.44 -4.73
C PRO A 131 6.39 21.53 -5.80
N ALA A 132 7.63 21.94 -6.05
CA ALA A 132 7.94 22.95 -7.07
C ALA A 132 7.53 22.50 -8.49
N VAL A 133 7.55 21.20 -8.78
CA VAL A 133 7.08 20.66 -10.07
C VAL A 133 5.56 20.73 -10.15
N ILE A 134 4.86 20.39 -9.06
CA ILE A 134 3.40 20.50 -8.99
C ILE A 134 2.94 21.96 -9.12
N ASP A 135 3.65 22.91 -8.50
CA ASP A 135 3.36 24.34 -8.65
C ASP A 135 3.48 24.80 -10.10
N ALA A 136 4.52 24.35 -10.80
CA ALA A 136 4.72 24.65 -12.21
C ALA A 136 3.63 24.02 -13.09
N VAL A 137 3.25 22.76 -12.84
CA VAL A 137 2.13 22.09 -13.54
C VAL A 137 0.84 22.90 -13.35
N ASN A 138 0.52 23.29 -12.12
CA ASN A 138 -0.66 24.07 -11.80
C ASN A 138 -0.67 25.43 -12.51
N GLU A 139 0.48 26.12 -12.58
CA GLU A 139 0.59 27.38 -13.29
C GLU A 139 0.36 27.24 -14.80
N LYS A 140 0.98 26.23 -15.42
CA LYS A 140 0.84 25.99 -16.85
C LYS A 140 -0.56 25.55 -17.25
N ALA A 141 -1.21 24.71 -16.43
CA ALA A 141 -2.59 24.30 -16.63
C ALA A 141 -3.55 25.50 -16.55
N ARG A 142 -3.39 26.38 -15.55
CA ARG A 142 -4.18 27.61 -15.42
C ARG A 142 -4.03 28.53 -16.64
N ALA A 143 -2.81 28.66 -17.17
CA ALA A 143 -2.54 29.53 -18.32
C ALA A 143 -3.32 29.12 -19.59
N VAL A 144 -3.62 27.83 -19.75
CA VAL A 144 -4.38 27.29 -20.88
C VAL A 144 -5.79 26.82 -20.50
N LYS A 145 -6.23 27.09 -19.26
CA LYS A 145 -7.58 26.82 -18.73
C LYS A 145 -8.01 25.34 -18.78
N ILE A 146 -7.08 24.42 -18.58
CA ILE A 146 -7.35 22.99 -18.41
C ILE A 146 -6.97 22.53 -17.01
N SER A 147 -7.32 21.30 -16.62
CA SER A 147 -6.93 20.77 -15.31
C SER A 147 -5.40 20.49 -15.25
N PRO A 148 -4.80 20.49 -14.05
CA PRO A 148 -3.41 20.05 -13.86
C PRO A 148 -3.13 18.67 -14.46
N GLU A 149 -4.08 17.74 -14.33
CA GLU A 149 -4.00 16.37 -14.83
C GLU A 149 -4.02 16.34 -16.36
N GLU A 150 -4.95 17.06 -17.00
CA GLU A 150 -5.05 17.15 -18.46
C GLU A 150 -3.81 17.81 -19.06
N TRP A 151 -3.28 18.85 -18.40
CA TRP A 151 -2.03 19.47 -18.80
C TRP A 151 -0.84 18.52 -18.70
N ALA A 152 -0.76 17.75 -17.59
CA ALA A 152 0.30 16.80 -17.35
C ALA A 152 0.26 15.64 -18.35
N ALA A 153 -0.92 15.08 -18.63
CA ALA A 153 -1.11 14.04 -19.66
C ALA A 153 -0.61 14.52 -21.03
N GLY A 154 -1.06 15.69 -21.49
CA GLY A 154 -0.58 16.26 -22.75
C GLY A 154 0.91 16.60 -22.73
N ALA A 155 1.50 16.94 -21.58
CA ALA A 155 2.94 17.15 -21.47
C ALA A 155 3.74 15.86 -21.65
N VAL A 156 3.25 14.74 -21.09
CA VAL A 156 3.83 13.42 -21.30
C VAL A 156 3.72 12.99 -22.76
N GLU A 157 2.55 13.16 -23.39
CA GLU A 157 2.36 12.86 -24.82
C GLU A 157 3.34 13.62 -25.71
N ARG A 158 3.46 14.94 -25.51
CA ARG A 158 4.42 15.78 -26.25
C ARG A 158 5.87 15.32 -26.06
N ALA A 159 6.26 14.91 -24.85
CA ALA A 159 7.61 14.43 -24.57
C ALA A 159 7.92 13.11 -25.29
N LEU A 160 6.90 12.28 -25.55
CA LEU A 160 7.01 11.01 -26.25
C LEU A 160 6.80 11.11 -27.77
N GLY A 161 6.53 12.32 -28.29
CA GLY A 161 6.24 12.53 -29.71
C GLY A 161 4.82 12.14 -30.12
N GLY A 162 3.91 11.97 -29.15
CA GLY A 162 2.46 11.94 -29.38
C GLY A 162 1.99 13.28 -29.93
N LYS A 163 1.07 13.24 -30.89
CA LYS A 163 0.50 14.43 -31.55
C LYS A 163 -0.35 15.25 -30.59
#